data_AF-A0AAW1RIV5-F1
#
_entry.id   AF-A0AAW1RIV5-F1
#
_cell.length_a   1.000
_cell.length_b   1.000
_cell.length_c   1.000
_cell.angle_alpha   90.00
_cell.angle_beta   90.00
_cell.angle_gamma   90.00
#
_symmetry.space_group_name_H-M   'P 1'
#
loop_
_entity.id
_entity.type
_entity.pdbx_description
1 polymer ?
#
loop_
_entity_poly.entity_id
_entity_poly.type
_entity_poly.pdbx_seq_one_letter_code
_entity_poly.pdbx_strand_id
1 'polypeptide(L)'
;MERYLDVADEDEDTPTKRAKDLEDGLYGRHAWPWGRSPTGLLGGGAEEEMIRNLYVTEEQLRPDPAYMDKHSQAVQPALFIDPSMRAIAVSWLVEVACEYGLHQETLFLAIALLDRFLTHSKAVPRSNLQLVSVACMLVASKHEEEVHPSVADFTNIADNCFAQGDLLKMEGLVLQSLGFHINTPTAHTFLSLMKLGLRLGARPGATASFLTELATLEYSMLRYPPSILAAAAVLVAEAHDEAAASTAAASLLALCGFAPAALCDCAEELLVVQQRAAAVDDGDHPAMAVKDKYRDARWLGASRAVPPLALPEGLFQGREPATKRHLPVRGPA
;
A
#
# COMPACT_ATOMS: atom_id res chain seq x y z
N MET A 1 21.27 18.67 5.81
CA MET A 1 20.77 18.88 4.44
C MET A 1 21.43 17.92 3.47
N GLU A 2 22.77 17.83 3.41
CA GLU A 2 23.50 16.84 2.59
C GLU A 2 23.17 15.37 2.93
N ARG A 3 22.73 15.08 4.16
CA ARG A 3 22.43 13.70 4.61
C ARG A 3 21.25 13.00 3.90
N TYR A 4 20.39 13.74 3.19
CA TYR A 4 19.24 13.17 2.49
C TYR A 4 19.53 12.81 1.03
N LEU A 5 20.41 13.57 0.37
CA LEU A 5 20.56 13.61 -1.09
C LEU A 5 21.98 13.27 -1.56
N ASP A 6 22.75 12.55 -0.74
CA ASP A 6 24.08 12.13 -1.16
C ASP A 6 23.90 11.04 -2.25
N VAL A 7 23.81 11.49 -3.50
CA VAL A 7 23.55 10.69 -4.70
C VAL A 7 24.58 9.58 -4.75
N ALA A 8 24.13 8.34 -4.92
CA ALA A 8 25.02 7.21 -5.09
C ALA A 8 25.92 7.46 -6.30
N ASP A 9 27.24 7.33 -6.13
CA ASP A 9 28.15 7.12 -7.25
C ASP A 9 27.60 5.95 -8.08
N GLU A 10 27.29 6.24 -9.34
CA GLU A 10 26.73 5.31 -10.29
C GLU A 10 27.78 4.22 -10.63
N ASP A 11 27.61 3.02 -10.08
CA ASP A 11 28.05 1.83 -10.80
C ASP A 11 27.17 1.73 -12.06
N GLU A 12 27.77 1.95 -13.23
CA GLU A 12 27.16 1.86 -14.56
C GLU A 12 26.57 0.46 -14.81
N ASP A 13 25.41 0.17 -14.23
CA ASP A 13 24.57 -0.95 -14.64
C ASP A 13 23.57 -0.43 -15.67
N THR A 14 23.99 -0.48 -16.93
CA THR A 14 23.24 0.08 -18.06
C THR A 14 21.76 -0.34 -18.06
N PRO A 15 20.80 0.57 -18.33
CA PRO A 15 19.35 0.32 -18.25
C PRO A 15 18.88 -0.90 -19.07
N THR A 16 19.63 -1.21 -20.12
CA THR A 16 19.39 -2.31 -21.06
C THR A 16 19.57 -3.70 -20.45
N LYS A 17 20.39 -3.85 -19.40
CA LYS A 17 20.68 -5.14 -18.77
C LYS A 17 19.61 -5.50 -17.73
N ARG A 18 19.25 -4.53 -16.88
CA ARG A 18 18.14 -4.65 -15.91
C ARG A 18 16.79 -4.86 -16.60
N ALA A 19 16.53 -4.17 -17.70
CA ALA A 19 15.33 -4.40 -18.52
C ALA A 19 15.26 -5.84 -19.09
N LYS A 20 16.42 -6.45 -19.38
CA LYS A 20 16.50 -7.82 -19.92
C LYS A 20 16.28 -8.89 -18.86
N ASP A 21 16.66 -8.61 -17.62
CA ASP A 21 16.39 -9.46 -16.45
C ASP A 21 14.93 -9.28 -15.94
N LEU A 22 14.37 -8.07 -16.08
CA LEU A 22 12.94 -7.77 -15.90
C LEU A 22 12.04 -8.56 -16.87
N GLU A 23 12.52 -8.81 -18.08
CA GLU A 23 11.82 -9.65 -19.08
C GLU A 23 11.80 -11.15 -18.71
N ASP A 24 12.65 -11.60 -17.79
CA ASP A 24 12.72 -13.01 -17.33
C ASP A 24 12.12 -13.24 -15.92
N GLY A 25 11.67 -12.19 -15.23
CA GLY A 25 11.07 -12.25 -13.89
C GLY A 25 9.54 -12.29 -13.88
N LEU A 26 8.96 -13.26 -13.14
CA LEU A 26 7.53 -13.53 -12.82
C LEU A 26 6.49 -13.57 -13.96
N TYR A 27 6.71 -12.89 -15.08
CA TYR A 27 5.78 -12.71 -16.20
C TYR A 27 6.54 -12.83 -17.53
N GLY A 28 6.95 -14.05 -17.90
CA GLY A 28 7.83 -14.32 -19.04
C GLY A 28 7.34 -13.82 -20.41
N ARG A 29 8.32 -13.51 -21.28
CA ARG A 29 8.16 -12.96 -22.65
C ARG A 29 7.16 -13.73 -23.53
N HIS A 30 6.28 -12.99 -24.20
CA HIS A 30 5.49 -13.36 -25.40
C HIS A 30 4.09 -13.98 -25.28
N ALA A 31 3.47 -14.00 -24.11
CA ALA A 31 2.03 -14.22 -24.01
C ALA A 31 1.43 -13.27 -22.98
N TRP A 32 0.15 -12.91 -23.16
CA TRP A 32 -0.62 -12.33 -22.05
C TRP A 32 -0.31 -13.14 -20.78
N PRO A 33 -0.05 -12.53 -19.60
CA PRO A 33 0.21 -13.30 -18.38
C PRO A 33 -0.90 -14.33 -18.08
N TRP A 34 -2.08 -14.14 -18.69
CA TRP A 34 -3.32 -14.88 -18.43
C TRP A 34 -3.78 -15.83 -19.56
N GLY A 35 -3.04 -15.98 -20.66
CA GLY A 35 -3.36 -16.95 -21.73
C GLY A 35 -4.71 -16.76 -22.48
N ARG A 36 -5.60 -15.88 -21.99
CA ARG A 36 -6.82 -15.36 -22.63
C ARG A 36 -7.03 -13.91 -22.18
N SER A 37 -7.55 -13.07 -23.08
CA SER A 37 -8.03 -11.72 -22.72
C SER A 37 -9.20 -11.85 -21.73
N PRO A 38 -9.38 -10.93 -20.78
CA PRO A 38 -10.56 -10.86 -19.90
C PRO A 38 -11.79 -10.45 -20.73
N THR A 39 -12.22 -11.34 -21.61
CA THR A 39 -13.26 -11.06 -22.60
C THR A 39 -14.63 -11.07 -21.96
N GLY A 40 -15.25 -9.89 -21.81
CA GLY A 40 -16.71 -9.77 -21.85
C GLY A 40 -17.34 -8.61 -21.08
N LEU A 41 -16.67 -8.02 -20.09
CA LEU A 41 -17.32 -7.04 -19.20
C LEU A 41 -16.96 -5.57 -19.44
N LEU A 42 -15.84 -5.31 -20.10
CA LEU A 42 -15.27 -3.97 -20.25
C LEU A 42 -14.81 -3.80 -21.71
N GLY A 43 -15.23 -2.71 -22.35
CA GLY A 43 -15.23 -2.54 -23.79
C GLY A 43 -13.92 -1.91 -24.31
N GLY A 44 -13.21 -2.66 -25.17
CA GLY A 44 -12.19 -2.12 -26.07
C GLY A 44 -10.74 -2.19 -25.57
N GLY A 45 -9.79 -2.18 -26.51
CA GLY A 45 -8.36 -2.40 -26.22
C GLY A 45 -7.69 -1.33 -25.34
N ALA A 46 -8.29 -0.14 -25.18
CA ALA A 46 -7.76 0.93 -24.36
C ALA A 46 -7.85 0.64 -22.85
N GLU A 47 -8.93 0.00 -22.39
CA GLU A 47 -9.10 -0.36 -20.98
C GLU A 47 -8.14 -1.48 -20.56
N GLU A 48 -7.90 -2.43 -21.46
CA GLU A 48 -6.91 -3.50 -21.25
C GLU A 48 -5.48 -2.94 -21.18
N GLU A 49 -5.15 -1.98 -22.05
CA GLU A 49 -3.85 -1.30 -22.03
C GLU A 49 -3.67 -0.46 -20.76
N MET A 50 -4.71 0.24 -20.31
CA MET A 50 -4.70 0.98 -19.05
C MET A 50 -4.41 0.05 -17.87
N ILE A 51 -5.14 -1.06 -17.74
CA ILE A 51 -4.93 -2.02 -16.64
C ILE A 51 -3.53 -2.61 -16.70
N ARG A 52 -3.03 -2.96 -17.90
CA ARG A 52 -1.66 -3.44 -18.07
C ARG A 52 -0.63 -2.42 -17.59
N ASN A 53 -0.81 -1.15 -17.95
CA ASN A 53 0.08 -0.07 -17.53
C ASN A 53 0.07 0.12 -16.01
N LEU A 54 -1.05 -0.09 -15.33
CA LEU A 54 -1.11 -0.07 -13.86
C LEU A 54 -0.23 -1.16 -13.26
N TYR A 55 -0.31 -2.41 -13.74
CA TYR A 55 0.54 -3.50 -13.24
C TYR A 55 2.04 -3.28 -13.51
N VAL A 56 2.39 -2.74 -14.69
CA VAL A 56 3.78 -2.41 -15.02
C VAL A 56 4.30 -1.30 -14.10
N THR A 57 3.50 -0.26 -13.87
CA THR A 57 3.86 0.87 -13.02
C THR A 57 3.96 0.47 -11.55
N GLU A 58 3.08 -0.43 -11.10
CA GLU A 58 3.09 -1.00 -9.75
C GLU A 58 4.44 -1.65 -9.43
N GLU A 59 4.97 -2.45 -10.36
CA GLU A 59 6.27 -3.12 -10.17
C GLU A 59 7.43 -2.11 -10.19
N GLN A 60 7.39 -1.14 -11.11
CA GLN A 60 8.47 -0.16 -11.28
C GLN A 60 8.58 0.82 -10.12
N LEU A 61 7.45 1.23 -9.54
CA LEU A 61 7.40 2.25 -8.49
C LEU A 61 7.24 1.65 -7.10
N ARG A 62 7.47 0.35 -6.97
CA ARG A 62 7.32 -0.35 -5.69
C ARG A 62 8.39 0.10 -4.69
N PRO A 63 8.01 0.46 -3.44
CA PRO A 63 8.99 0.68 -2.39
C PRO A 63 9.69 -0.64 -2.02
N ASP A 64 10.93 -0.56 -1.54
CA ASP A 64 11.67 -1.73 -1.08
C ASP A 64 11.02 -2.25 0.22
N PRO A 65 10.48 -3.49 0.25
CA PRO A 65 9.81 -4.02 1.44
C PRO A 65 10.75 -4.19 2.65
N ALA A 66 12.06 -4.07 2.48
CA ALA A 66 13.07 -4.10 3.53
C ALA A 66 13.73 -2.73 3.79
N TYR A 67 13.17 -1.62 3.29
CA TYR A 67 13.81 -0.30 3.45
C TYR A 67 13.99 0.12 4.91
N MET A 68 13.24 -0.44 5.86
CA MET A 68 13.40 -0.10 7.28
C MET A 68 14.73 -0.63 7.86
N ASP A 69 15.34 -1.65 7.26
CA ASP A 69 16.60 -2.25 7.75
C ASP A 69 17.75 -1.23 7.75
N LYS A 70 17.80 -0.37 6.72
CA LYS A 70 18.79 0.73 6.64
C LYS A 70 18.51 1.87 7.62
N HIS A 71 17.27 2.05 8.07
CA HIS A 71 16.89 3.05 9.08
C HIS A 71 16.89 2.47 10.49
N SER A 72 17.28 1.21 10.66
CA SER A 72 17.26 0.53 11.96
C SER A 72 18.24 1.13 12.97
N GLN A 73 17.98 0.89 14.25
CA GLN A 73 18.84 1.34 15.34
C GLN A 73 20.28 0.80 15.25
N ALA A 74 20.47 -0.38 14.67
CA ALA A 74 21.79 -0.97 14.48
C ALA A 74 22.63 -0.22 13.44
N VAL A 75 21.98 0.31 12.39
CA VAL A 75 22.66 1.01 11.29
C VAL A 75 22.77 2.51 11.62
N GLN A 76 21.73 3.11 12.20
CA GLN A 76 21.66 4.56 12.45
C GLN A 76 21.16 4.90 13.86
N PRO A 77 21.93 4.64 14.93
CA PRO A 77 21.46 4.77 16.33
C PRO A 77 20.91 6.15 16.70
N ALA A 78 21.40 7.22 16.06
CA ALA A 78 21.00 8.59 16.35
C ALA A 78 19.78 9.06 15.53
N LEU A 79 19.45 8.39 14.43
CA LEU A 79 18.44 8.81 13.45
C LEU A 79 17.37 7.75 13.20
N PHE A 80 17.42 6.62 13.92
CA PHE A 80 16.62 5.44 13.60
C PHE A 80 15.11 5.73 13.51
N ILE A 81 14.48 5.02 12.59
CA ILE A 81 13.03 4.94 12.44
C ILE A 81 12.69 3.46 12.43
N ASP A 82 11.66 3.09 13.19
CA ASP A 82 11.14 1.73 13.22
C ASP A 82 9.73 1.67 12.60
N PRO A 83 9.19 0.46 12.33
CA PRO A 83 7.84 0.29 11.79
C PRO A 83 6.73 0.93 12.63
N SER A 84 6.91 1.03 13.95
CA SER A 84 5.91 1.64 14.86
C SER A 84 5.85 3.16 14.65
N MET A 85 7.00 3.83 14.54
CA MET A 85 7.07 5.25 14.22
C MET A 85 6.43 5.58 12.86
N ARG A 86 6.61 4.70 11.86
CA ARG A 86 5.92 4.80 10.56
C ARG A 86 4.40 4.66 10.74
N ALA A 87 3.93 3.66 11.49
CA ALA A 87 2.50 3.46 11.72
C ALA A 87 1.85 4.68 12.40
N ILE A 88 2.52 5.30 13.38
CA ILE A 88 2.07 6.54 14.01
C ILE A 88 1.97 7.68 12.98
N ALA A 89 2.98 7.85 12.12
CA ALA A 89 2.95 8.87 11.09
C ALA A 89 1.81 8.66 10.07
N VAL A 90 1.60 7.42 9.62
CA VAL A 90 0.50 7.06 8.70
C VAL A 90 -0.86 7.24 9.37
N SER A 91 -1.02 6.84 10.63
CA SER A 91 -2.23 7.08 11.42
C SER A 91 -2.57 8.56 11.47
N TRP A 92 -1.57 9.40 11.74
CA TRP A 92 -1.77 10.85 11.76
C TRP A 92 -2.13 11.42 10.38
N LEU A 93 -1.56 10.88 9.28
CA LEU A 93 -1.99 11.26 7.92
C LEU A 93 -3.46 10.91 7.64
N VAL A 94 -3.99 9.83 8.21
CA VAL A 94 -5.43 9.48 8.13
C VAL A 94 -6.27 10.56 8.81
N GLU A 95 -5.86 11.04 9.98
CA GLU A 95 -6.54 12.12 10.71
C GLU A 95 -6.52 13.42 9.91
N VAL A 96 -5.37 13.80 9.36
CA VAL A 96 -5.22 14.99 8.50
C VAL A 96 -6.13 14.90 7.26
N ALA A 97 -6.19 13.73 6.62
CA ALA A 97 -7.08 13.52 5.48
C ALA A 97 -8.55 13.64 5.87
N CYS A 98 -8.94 13.16 7.06
CA CYS A 98 -10.29 13.33 7.59
C CYS A 98 -10.63 14.80 7.91
N GLU A 99 -9.71 15.52 8.56
CA GLU A 99 -9.91 16.91 8.97
C GLU A 99 -10.11 17.84 7.76
N TYR A 100 -9.35 17.63 6.69
CA TYR A 100 -9.49 18.41 5.45
C TYR A 100 -10.47 17.81 4.44
N GLY A 101 -11.09 16.67 4.75
CA GLY A 101 -12.02 15.99 3.84
C GLY A 101 -11.38 15.54 2.52
N LEU A 102 -10.11 15.17 2.54
CA LEU A 102 -9.36 14.74 1.36
C LEU A 102 -9.87 13.41 0.80
N HIS A 103 -9.68 13.20 -0.50
CA HIS A 103 -9.98 11.95 -1.19
C HIS A 103 -9.11 10.79 -0.67
N GLN A 104 -9.60 9.55 -0.85
CA GLN A 104 -8.81 8.36 -0.49
C GLN A 104 -7.58 8.24 -1.39
N GLU A 105 -7.74 8.59 -2.65
CA GLU A 105 -6.70 8.69 -3.67
C GLU A 105 -5.52 9.50 -3.14
N THR A 106 -5.79 10.69 -2.59
CA THR A 106 -4.81 11.59 -1.97
C THR A 106 -4.08 10.94 -0.79
N LEU A 107 -4.81 10.32 0.14
CA LEU A 107 -4.22 9.64 1.31
C LEU A 107 -3.31 8.49 0.89
N PHE A 108 -3.80 7.60 0.03
CA PHE A 108 -3.04 6.43 -0.42
C PHE A 108 -1.81 6.85 -1.24
N LEU A 109 -1.93 7.89 -2.07
CA LEU A 109 -0.80 8.46 -2.79
C LEU A 109 0.23 9.03 -1.80
N ALA A 110 -0.18 9.80 -0.81
CA ALA A 110 0.73 10.37 0.20
C ALA A 110 1.54 9.28 0.92
N ILE A 111 0.89 8.18 1.31
CA ILE A 111 1.55 7.03 1.97
C ILE A 111 2.52 6.34 1.01
N ALA A 112 2.12 6.13 -0.25
CA ALA A 112 3.01 5.55 -1.27
C ALA A 112 4.25 6.42 -1.51
N LEU A 113 4.08 7.74 -1.57
CA LEU A 113 5.19 8.69 -1.70
C LEU A 113 6.11 8.65 -0.46
N LEU A 114 5.55 8.56 0.75
CA LEU A 114 6.32 8.43 1.98
C LEU A 114 7.22 7.18 1.96
N ASP A 115 6.65 6.01 1.67
CA ASP A 115 7.41 4.75 1.65
C ASP A 115 8.50 4.75 0.57
N ARG A 116 8.20 5.30 -0.61
CA ARG A 116 9.19 5.43 -1.68
C ARG A 116 10.27 6.45 -1.34
N PHE A 117 9.93 7.57 -0.70
CA PHE A 117 10.92 8.55 -0.24
C PHE A 117 11.84 7.92 0.82
N LEU A 118 11.28 7.18 1.77
CA LEU A 118 12.06 6.45 2.78
C LEU A 118 12.90 5.33 2.15
N THR A 119 12.47 4.73 1.04
CA THR A 119 13.22 3.76 0.23
C THR A 119 14.45 4.36 -0.46
N HIS A 120 14.38 5.61 -0.92
CA HIS A 120 15.53 6.26 -1.59
C HIS A 120 16.44 7.02 -0.61
N SER A 121 15.88 7.52 0.49
CA SER A 121 16.62 8.31 1.48
C SER A 121 17.67 7.48 2.23
N LYS A 122 18.90 8.00 2.35
CA LYS A 122 19.96 7.37 3.16
C LYS A 122 19.63 7.42 4.65
N ALA A 123 19.16 8.56 5.15
CA ALA A 123 18.87 8.78 6.56
C ALA A 123 17.75 9.80 6.73
N VAL A 124 16.74 9.46 7.53
CA VAL A 124 15.70 10.42 7.94
C VAL A 124 15.68 10.45 9.48
N PRO A 125 16.03 11.58 10.12
CA PRO A 125 15.86 11.72 11.56
C PRO A 125 14.40 11.51 11.95
N ARG A 126 14.16 10.79 13.05
CA ARG A 126 12.81 10.66 13.66
C ARG A 126 12.09 12.00 13.85
N SER A 127 12.83 13.06 14.18
CA SER A 127 12.28 14.43 14.37
C SER A 127 11.71 15.02 13.08
N ASN A 128 12.11 14.52 11.92
CA ASN A 128 11.72 15.02 10.62
C ASN A 128 10.70 14.10 9.93
N LEU A 129 10.35 12.96 10.53
CA LEU A 129 9.39 12.02 9.94
C LEU A 129 8.02 12.66 9.72
N GLN A 130 7.53 13.47 10.68
CA GLN A 130 6.28 14.20 10.51
C GLN A 130 6.37 15.22 9.37
N LEU A 131 7.47 16.00 9.29
CA LEU A 131 7.71 16.96 8.20
C LEU A 131 7.70 16.27 6.82
N VAL A 132 8.37 15.12 6.69
CA VAL A 132 8.38 14.31 5.45
C VAL A 132 6.97 13.82 5.11
N SER A 133 6.24 13.32 6.12
CA SER A 133 4.87 12.81 5.94
C SER A 133 3.92 13.90 5.45
N VAL A 134 3.97 15.08 6.05
CA VAL A 134 3.19 16.26 5.63
C VAL A 134 3.58 16.74 4.24
N ALA A 135 4.88 16.74 3.91
CA ALA A 135 5.33 17.09 2.57
C ALA A 135 4.78 16.10 1.51
N CYS A 136 4.72 14.80 1.81
CA CYS A 136 4.12 13.81 0.93
C CYS A 136 2.61 14.05 0.75
N MET A 137 1.89 14.40 1.82
CA MET A 137 0.46 14.77 1.75
C MET A 137 0.21 16.07 0.98
N LEU A 138 1.09 17.07 1.13
CA LEU A 138 1.05 18.30 0.33
C LEU A 138 1.24 18.01 -1.16
N VAL A 139 2.21 17.17 -1.52
CA VAL A 139 2.44 16.75 -2.92
C VAL A 139 1.23 15.99 -3.46
N ALA A 140 0.71 15.03 -2.70
CA ALA A 140 -0.45 14.24 -3.12
C ALA A 140 -1.71 15.10 -3.29
N SER A 141 -1.98 16.01 -2.35
CA SER A 141 -3.16 16.89 -2.42
C SER A 141 -3.09 17.85 -3.60
N LYS A 142 -1.92 18.41 -3.91
CA LYS A 142 -1.72 19.21 -5.13
C LYS A 142 -1.92 18.42 -6.43
N HIS A 143 -1.77 17.09 -6.38
CA HIS A 143 -1.91 16.23 -7.54
C HIS A 143 -3.36 15.78 -7.75
N GLU A 144 -4.04 15.38 -6.68
CA GLU A 144 -5.34 14.69 -6.74
C GLU A 144 -6.54 15.62 -6.45
N GLU A 145 -6.36 16.70 -5.68
CA GLU A 145 -7.47 17.56 -5.25
C GLU A 145 -7.71 18.72 -6.22
N GLU A 146 -8.99 18.99 -6.52
CA GLU A 146 -9.39 20.22 -7.21
C GLU A 146 -9.08 21.47 -6.39
N VAL A 147 -9.31 21.38 -5.07
CA VAL A 147 -9.02 22.42 -4.08
C VAL A 147 -8.22 21.79 -2.95
N HIS A 148 -6.92 22.05 -2.95
CA HIS A 148 -6.00 21.50 -1.94
C HIS A 148 -5.78 22.48 -0.77
N PRO A 149 -5.48 21.99 0.44
CA PRO A 149 -5.08 22.85 1.56
C PRO A 149 -3.80 23.63 1.24
N SER A 150 -3.68 24.83 1.80
CA SER A 150 -2.49 25.66 1.62
C SER A 150 -1.31 25.15 2.46
N VAL A 151 -0.10 25.61 2.15
CA VAL A 151 1.10 25.32 2.96
C VAL A 151 0.91 25.78 4.42
N ALA A 152 0.21 26.89 4.62
CA ALA A 152 -0.10 27.41 5.96
C ALA A 152 -1.03 26.46 6.72
N ASP A 153 -2.04 25.90 6.05
CA ASP A 153 -2.96 24.94 6.66
C ASP A 153 -2.20 23.71 7.16
N PHE A 154 -1.34 23.13 6.31
CA PHE A 154 -0.52 21.99 6.68
C PHE A 154 0.47 22.26 7.83
N THR A 155 1.02 23.48 7.93
CA THR A 155 1.84 23.84 9.11
C THR A 155 0.99 24.05 10.37
N ASN A 156 -0.23 24.56 10.21
CA ASN A 156 -1.13 24.84 11.32
C ASN A 156 -1.64 23.54 11.96
N ILE A 157 -2.06 22.55 11.16
CA ILE A 157 -2.52 21.25 11.69
C ILE A 157 -1.39 20.43 12.33
N ALA A 158 -0.14 20.73 11.98
CA ALA A 158 1.06 20.16 12.60
C ALA A 158 1.53 20.97 13.82
N ASP A 159 0.65 21.79 14.43
CA ASP A 159 0.96 22.64 15.59
C ASP A 159 2.19 23.55 15.40
N ASN A 160 2.47 23.97 14.17
CA ASN A 160 3.66 24.74 13.80
C ASN A 160 4.98 24.09 14.25
N CYS A 161 5.05 22.76 14.31
CA CYS A 161 6.27 22.04 14.68
C CYS A 161 7.43 22.25 13.67
N PHE A 162 7.11 22.75 12.47
CA PHE A 162 8.05 23.23 11.45
C PHE A 162 7.51 24.48 10.74
N ALA A 163 8.42 25.28 10.18
CA ALA A 163 8.06 26.47 9.43
C ALA A 163 7.59 26.14 8.00
N GLN A 164 6.77 27.00 7.41
CA GLN A 164 6.30 26.84 6.01
C GLN A 164 7.47 26.73 5.01
N GLY A 165 8.55 27.48 5.25
CA GLY A 165 9.76 27.41 4.42
C GLY A 165 10.46 26.05 4.49
N ASP A 166 10.34 25.33 5.61
CA ASP A 166 10.92 23.99 5.75
C ASP A 166 10.02 22.94 5.09
N LEU A 167 8.69 23.12 5.17
CA LEU A 167 7.74 22.30 4.43
C LEU A 167 7.94 22.41 2.91
N LEU A 168 8.08 23.62 2.37
CA LEU A 168 8.35 23.85 0.95
C LEU A 168 9.68 23.24 0.49
N LYS A 169 10.73 23.32 1.33
CA LYS A 169 12.01 22.65 1.03
C LYS A 169 11.83 21.14 1.02
N MET A 170 11.12 20.58 2.00
CA MET A 170 10.89 19.14 2.08
C MET A 170 10.06 18.63 0.89
N GLU A 171 9.04 19.38 0.47
CA GLU A 171 8.30 19.11 -0.78
C GLU A 171 9.24 19.00 -1.98
N GLY A 172 10.15 19.96 -2.15
CA GLY A 172 11.16 19.92 -3.21
C GLY A 172 12.07 18.70 -3.13
N LEU A 173 12.50 18.33 -1.91
CA LEU A 173 13.32 17.13 -1.68
C LEU A 173 12.59 15.84 -2.01
N VAL A 174 11.30 15.72 -1.64
CA VAL A 174 10.47 14.57 -1.97
C VAL A 174 10.37 14.41 -3.48
N LEU A 175 10.03 15.49 -4.20
CA LEU A 175 9.90 15.46 -5.66
C LEU A 175 11.23 15.11 -6.36
N GLN A 176 12.34 15.68 -5.91
CA GLN A 176 13.67 15.39 -6.44
C GLN A 176 14.08 13.94 -6.18
N SER A 177 13.89 13.44 -4.96
CA SER A 177 14.22 12.06 -4.60
C SER A 177 13.43 11.03 -5.39
N LEU A 178 12.20 11.37 -5.81
CA LEU A 178 11.32 10.49 -6.58
C LEU A 178 11.43 10.71 -8.09
N GLY A 179 12.31 11.61 -8.56
CA GLY A 179 12.44 11.96 -9.97
C GLY A 179 11.14 12.46 -10.60
N PHE A 180 10.27 13.11 -9.81
CA PHE A 180 8.92 13.53 -10.22
C PHE A 180 7.98 12.38 -10.69
N HIS A 181 8.36 11.12 -10.49
CA HIS A 181 7.49 9.97 -10.74
C HIS A 181 6.51 9.80 -9.58
N ILE A 182 5.52 10.69 -9.47
CA ILE A 182 4.56 10.67 -8.35
C ILE A 182 3.38 9.73 -8.59
N ASN A 183 2.88 9.61 -9.82
CA ASN A 183 1.71 8.81 -10.15
C ASN A 183 1.99 7.31 -9.93
N THR A 184 1.57 6.80 -8.77
CA THR A 184 1.84 5.43 -8.32
C THR A 184 0.50 4.72 -8.13
N PRO A 185 0.26 3.56 -8.77
CA PRO A 185 -0.95 2.80 -8.52
C PRO A 185 -0.95 2.30 -7.08
N THR A 186 -2.07 2.53 -6.38
CA THR A 186 -2.24 2.18 -4.97
C THR A 186 -3.24 1.05 -4.80
N ALA A 187 -3.31 0.46 -3.60
CA ALA A 187 -4.30 -0.57 -3.32
C ALA A 187 -5.73 -0.03 -3.49
N HIS A 188 -5.95 1.26 -3.19
CA HIS A 188 -7.22 1.92 -3.45
C HIS A 188 -7.54 2.04 -4.95
N THR A 189 -6.54 2.30 -5.80
CA THR A 189 -6.69 2.33 -7.26
C THR A 189 -7.21 0.98 -7.77
N PHE A 190 -6.54 -0.12 -7.42
CA PHE A 190 -6.96 -1.46 -7.84
C PHE A 190 -8.29 -1.87 -7.21
N LEU A 191 -8.53 -1.54 -5.94
CA LEU A 191 -9.80 -1.83 -5.27
C LEU A 191 -10.98 -1.14 -5.97
N SER A 192 -10.80 0.10 -6.42
CA SER A 192 -11.83 0.85 -7.14
C SER A 192 -12.20 0.19 -8.47
N LEU A 193 -11.20 -0.32 -9.21
CA LEU A 193 -11.42 -1.12 -10.41
C LEU A 193 -12.12 -2.45 -10.11
N MET A 194 -11.71 -3.15 -9.05
CA MET A 194 -12.31 -4.43 -8.66
C MET A 194 -13.76 -4.27 -8.19
N LYS A 195 -14.07 -3.21 -7.42
CA LYS A 195 -15.45 -2.87 -7.01
C LYS A 195 -16.36 -2.71 -8.22
N LEU A 196 -15.86 -2.02 -9.26
CA LEU A 196 -16.60 -1.83 -10.51
C LEU A 196 -16.75 -3.14 -11.30
N GLY A 197 -15.64 -3.86 -11.51
CA GLY A 197 -15.60 -5.09 -12.32
C GLY A 197 -16.39 -6.26 -11.71
N LEU A 198 -16.35 -6.41 -10.39
CA LEU A 198 -17.10 -7.44 -9.65
C LEU A 198 -18.53 -7.02 -9.28
N ARG A 199 -18.88 -5.74 -9.47
CA ARG A 199 -20.12 -5.13 -8.96
C ARG A 199 -20.30 -5.41 -7.47
N LEU A 200 -19.23 -5.15 -6.72
CA LEU A 200 -19.16 -5.46 -5.30
C LEU A 200 -20.25 -4.71 -4.52
N GLY A 201 -20.92 -5.41 -3.60
CA GLY A 201 -21.96 -4.81 -2.78
C GLY A 201 -21.41 -3.66 -1.91
N ALA A 202 -22.27 -2.72 -1.53
CA ALA A 202 -21.86 -1.55 -0.75
C ALA A 202 -21.15 -1.92 0.57
N ARG A 203 -21.63 -2.96 1.26
CA ARG A 203 -21.07 -3.40 2.54
C ARG A 203 -19.72 -4.11 2.39
N PRO A 204 -19.56 -5.15 1.54
CA PRO A 204 -18.24 -5.70 1.25
C PRO A 204 -17.27 -4.65 0.68
N GLY A 205 -17.76 -3.70 -0.13
CA GLY A 205 -16.94 -2.60 -0.65
C GLY A 205 -16.43 -1.65 0.42
N ALA A 206 -17.25 -1.31 1.42
CA ALA A 206 -16.82 -0.51 2.57
C ALA A 206 -15.83 -1.28 3.46
N THR A 207 -16.08 -2.58 3.71
CA THR A 207 -15.16 -3.45 4.45
C THR A 207 -13.82 -3.60 3.73
N ALA A 208 -13.82 -3.79 2.40
CA ALA A 208 -12.59 -3.88 1.63
C ALA A 208 -11.78 -2.57 1.68
N SER A 209 -12.43 -1.40 1.60
CA SER A 209 -11.76 -0.10 1.81
C SER A 209 -11.11 -0.01 3.19
N PHE A 210 -11.86 -0.36 4.23
CA PHE A 210 -11.36 -0.40 5.60
C PHE A 210 -10.12 -1.29 5.74
N LEU A 211 -10.16 -2.49 5.17
CA LEU A 211 -9.05 -3.45 5.20
C LEU A 211 -7.82 -2.94 4.45
N THR A 212 -8.00 -2.38 3.25
CA THR A 212 -6.87 -1.80 2.49
C THR A 212 -6.21 -0.65 3.25
N GLU A 213 -6.99 0.18 3.96
CA GLU A 213 -6.45 1.29 4.74
C GLU A 213 -5.77 0.82 6.03
N LEU A 214 -6.33 -0.18 6.73
CA LEU A 214 -5.65 -0.82 7.86
C LEU A 214 -4.28 -1.40 7.44
N ALA A 215 -4.21 -2.04 6.27
CA ALA A 215 -2.97 -2.61 5.77
C ALA A 215 -1.87 -1.55 5.55
N THR A 216 -2.22 -0.28 5.32
CA THR A 216 -1.23 0.79 5.16
C THR A 216 -0.46 1.09 6.45
N LEU A 217 -1.03 0.81 7.62
CA LEU A 217 -0.37 0.96 8.91
C LEU A 217 0.69 -0.12 9.15
N GLU A 218 0.47 -1.32 8.60
CA GLU A 218 1.27 -2.50 8.86
C GLU A 218 2.43 -2.62 7.86
N TYR A 219 3.65 -2.32 8.32
CA TYR A 219 4.86 -2.35 7.48
C TYR A 219 5.07 -3.71 6.78
N SER A 220 4.72 -4.83 7.44
CA SER A 220 4.86 -6.16 6.84
C SER A 220 4.00 -6.37 5.59
N MET A 221 2.89 -5.62 5.45
CA MET A 221 2.00 -5.72 4.29
C MET A 221 2.61 -5.10 3.03
N LEU A 222 3.66 -4.27 3.15
CA LEU A 222 4.37 -3.66 2.03
C LEU A 222 5.03 -4.70 1.10
N ARG A 223 5.27 -5.91 1.62
CA ARG A 223 5.77 -7.06 0.84
C ARG A 223 4.79 -7.57 -0.21
N TYR A 224 3.53 -7.14 -0.16
CA TYR A 224 2.53 -7.48 -1.17
C TYR A 224 2.37 -6.32 -2.17
N PRO A 225 2.23 -6.62 -3.47
CA PRO A 225 1.85 -5.62 -4.46
C PRO A 225 0.46 -5.02 -4.10
N PRO A 226 0.26 -3.70 -4.27
CA PRO A 226 -1.05 -3.03 -4.21
C PRO A 226 -2.24 -3.80 -4.82
N SER A 227 -2.06 -4.45 -5.96
CA SER A 227 -3.08 -5.21 -6.67
C SER A 227 -3.47 -6.49 -5.94
N ILE A 228 -2.50 -7.22 -5.40
CA ILE A 228 -2.74 -8.41 -4.58
C ILE A 228 -3.40 -8.00 -3.26
N LEU A 229 -2.95 -6.91 -2.65
CA LEU A 229 -3.52 -6.39 -1.40
C LEU A 229 -4.99 -6.00 -1.56
N ALA A 230 -5.34 -5.33 -2.66
CA ALA A 230 -6.71 -4.96 -2.99
C ALA A 230 -7.60 -6.20 -3.19
N ALA A 231 -7.10 -7.21 -3.92
CA ALA A 231 -7.83 -8.46 -4.13
C ALA A 231 -8.02 -9.24 -2.82
N ALA A 232 -6.99 -9.32 -1.98
CA ALA A 232 -7.05 -9.96 -0.67
C ALA A 232 -8.09 -9.28 0.24
N ALA A 233 -8.16 -7.94 0.20
CA ALA A 233 -9.18 -7.18 0.94
C ALA A 233 -10.60 -7.50 0.50
N VAL A 234 -10.84 -7.67 -0.80
CA VAL A 234 -12.15 -8.11 -1.32
C VAL A 234 -12.50 -9.50 -0.82
N LEU A 235 -11.55 -10.44 -0.83
CA LEU A 235 -11.79 -11.80 -0.34
C LEU A 235 -12.13 -11.85 1.15
N VAL A 236 -11.36 -11.14 1.97
CA VAL A 236 -11.61 -11.07 3.42
C VAL A 236 -12.95 -10.38 3.69
N ALA A 237 -13.32 -9.35 2.91
CA ALA A 237 -14.60 -8.66 3.06
C ALA A 237 -15.80 -9.55 2.73
N GLU A 238 -15.68 -10.47 1.78
CA GLU A 238 -16.72 -11.43 1.40
C GLU A 238 -16.71 -12.71 2.25
N ALA A 239 -15.68 -12.93 3.08
CA ALA A 239 -15.50 -14.17 3.84
C ALA A 239 -16.59 -14.46 4.90
N HIS A 240 -17.50 -13.52 5.16
CA HIS A 240 -18.69 -13.76 5.98
C HIS A 240 -19.74 -14.65 5.29
N ASP A 241 -19.72 -14.72 3.97
CA ASP A 241 -20.58 -15.58 3.15
C ASP A 241 -19.68 -16.46 2.27
N GLU A 242 -19.63 -17.75 2.58
CA GLU A 242 -18.78 -18.72 1.88
C GLU A 242 -19.07 -18.80 0.37
N ALA A 243 -20.33 -18.63 -0.04
CA ALA A 243 -20.71 -18.65 -1.44
C ALA A 243 -20.26 -17.37 -2.16
N ALA A 244 -20.39 -16.21 -1.49
CA ALA A 244 -19.91 -14.94 -2.01
C ALA A 244 -18.39 -14.93 -2.12
N ALA A 245 -17.69 -15.39 -1.08
CA ALA A 245 -16.22 -15.48 -1.04
C ALA A 245 -15.67 -16.40 -2.15
N SER A 246 -16.30 -17.56 -2.37
CA SER A 246 -15.92 -18.49 -3.45
C SER A 246 -16.15 -17.87 -4.84
N THR A 247 -17.25 -17.15 -5.02
CA THR A 247 -17.56 -16.45 -6.28
C THR A 247 -16.57 -15.31 -6.54
N ALA A 248 -16.25 -14.53 -5.51
CA ALA A 248 -15.26 -13.47 -5.56
C ALA A 248 -13.87 -14.02 -5.89
N ALA A 249 -13.45 -15.12 -5.25
CA ALA A 249 -12.19 -15.80 -5.56
C ALA A 249 -12.11 -16.26 -7.02
N ALA A 250 -13.14 -16.94 -7.52
CA ALA A 250 -13.19 -17.36 -8.92
C ALA A 250 -13.14 -16.17 -9.89
N SER A 251 -13.87 -15.09 -9.56
CA SER A 251 -13.92 -13.89 -10.40
C SER A 251 -12.61 -13.11 -10.38
N LEU A 252 -11.95 -12.99 -9.22
CA LEU A 252 -10.64 -12.35 -9.09
C LEU A 252 -9.54 -13.15 -9.81
N LEU A 253 -9.56 -14.49 -9.69
CA LEU A 253 -8.67 -15.35 -10.46
C LEU A 253 -8.92 -15.24 -11.96
N ALA A 254 -10.17 -15.07 -12.39
CA ALA A 254 -10.49 -14.89 -13.81
C ALA A 254 -10.14 -13.49 -14.36
N LEU A 255 -10.35 -12.44 -13.56
CA LEU A 255 -10.15 -11.04 -13.98
C LEU A 255 -8.68 -10.61 -13.89
N CYS A 256 -8.00 -11.05 -12.83
CA CYS A 256 -6.68 -10.56 -12.47
C CYS A 256 -5.60 -11.65 -12.47
N GLY A 257 -5.99 -12.93 -12.65
CA GLY A 257 -5.09 -14.05 -12.90
C GLY A 257 -4.06 -14.37 -11.82
N PHE A 258 -4.16 -13.78 -10.63
CA PHE A 258 -3.21 -13.95 -9.55
C PHE A 258 -2.89 -15.43 -9.24
N ALA A 259 -1.65 -15.68 -8.83
CA ALA A 259 -1.30 -16.99 -8.27
C ALA A 259 -2.13 -17.24 -6.99
N PRO A 260 -2.91 -18.34 -6.91
CA PRO A 260 -3.79 -18.60 -5.77
C PRO A 260 -3.06 -18.56 -4.42
N ALA A 261 -1.81 -19.03 -4.37
CA ALA A 261 -0.99 -19.03 -3.18
C ALA A 261 -0.67 -17.61 -2.67
N ALA A 262 -0.22 -16.71 -3.56
CA ALA A 262 0.15 -15.34 -3.17
C ALA A 262 -1.05 -14.53 -2.66
N LEU A 263 -2.22 -14.76 -3.26
CA LEU A 263 -3.47 -14.14 -2.82
C LEU A 263 -3.93 -14.70 -1.47
N CYS A 264 -3.79 -16.00 -1.25
CA CYS A 264 -4.13 -16.66 0.02
C CYS A 264 -3.24 -16.14 1.16
N ASP A 265 -1.92 -16.11 0.98
CA ASP A 265 -0.97 -15.64 1.99
C ASP A 265 -1.30 -14.19 2.41
N CYS A 266 -1.57 -13.32 1.42
CA CYS A 266 -1.97 -11.94 1.68
C CYS A 266 -3.30 -11.83 2.41
N ALA A 267 -4.30 -12.64 2.06
CA ALA A 267 -5.62 -12.63 2.68
C ALA A 267 -5.58 -13.14 4.12
N GLU A 268 -4.81 -14.19 4.40
CA GLU A 268 -4.62 -14.73 5.76
C GLU A 268 -3.94 -13.70 6.66
N GLU A 269 -2.87 -13.05 6.19
CA GLU A 269 -2.19 -12.01 6.97
C GLU A 269 -3.06 -10.77 7.16
N LEU A 270 -3.80 -10.35 6.14
CA LEU A 270 -4.74 -9.23 6.25
C LEU A 270 -5.88 -9.51 7.23
N LEU A 271 -6.37 -10.75 7.28
CA LEU A 271 -7.35 -11.17 8.27
C LEU A 271 -6.79 -11.06 9.69
N VAL A 272 -5.54 -11.50 9.91
CA VAL A 272 -4.86 -11.33 11.20
C VAL A 272 -4.73 -9.86 11.58
N VAL A 273 -4.40 -8.98 10.63
CA VAL A 273 -4.38 -7.52 10.85
C VAL A 273 -5.75 -7.00 11.29
N GLN A 274 -6.83 -7.42 10.61
CA GLN A 274 -8.20 -7.04 10.97
C GLN A 274 -8.55 -7.52 12.39
N GLN A 275 -8.23 -8.77 12.73
CA GLN A 275 -8.50 -9.35 14.05
C GLN A 275 -7.74 -8.63 15.16
N ARG A 276 -6.46 -8.29 14.93
CA ARG A 276 -5.66 -7.49 15.88
C ARG A 276 -6.27 -6.11 16.06
N ALA A 277 -6.59 -5.41 14.97
CA ALA A 277 -7.23 -4.10 15.03
C ALA A 277 -8.59 -4.15 15.77
N ALA A 278 -9.37 -5.22 15.60
CA ALA A 278 -10.63 -5.41 16.32
C ALA A 278 -10.43 -5.57 17.84
N ALA A 279 -9.33 -6.21 18.28
CA ALA A 279 -9.00 -6.43 19.69
C ALA A 279 -8.37 -5.20 20.39
N VAL A 280 -7.99 -4.17 19.63
CA VAL A 280 -7.45 -2.92 20.18
C VAL A 280 -8.58 -2.06 20.75
N ASP A 281 -8.57 -1.86 22.06
CA ASP A 281 -9.46 -0.91 22.76
C ASP A 281 -8.72 0.35 23.24
N ASP A 282 -7.40 0.40 23.04
CA ASP A 282 -6.55 1.53 23.43
C ASP A 282 -6.71 2.71 22.48
N GLY A 283 -7.00 3.89 23.03
CA GLY A 283 -7.18 5.14 22.29
C GLY A 283 -5.91 5.63 21.61
N ASP A 284 -4.74 5.30 22.15
CA ASP A 284 -3.45 5.79 21.64
C ASP A 284 -2.87 4.91 20.51
N HIS A 285 -3.54 3.79 20.18
CA HIS A 285 -3.04 2.87 19.18
C HIS A 285 -3.21 3.43 17.74
N PRO A 286 -2.21 3.32 16.84
CA PRO A 286 -2.28 3.88 15.47
C PRO A 286 -3.46 3.40 14.61
N ALA A 287 -4.03 2.24 14.93
CA ALA A 287 -5.22 1.74 14.25
C ALA A 287 -6.49 2.54 14.56
N MET A 288 -6.51 3.36 15.61
CA MET A 288 -7.72 4.07 16.04
C MET A 288 -8.19 5.11 15.04
N ALA A 289 -7.28 5.87 14.42
CA ALA A 289 -7.64 6.83 13.37
C ALA A 289 -8.42 6.18 12.23
N VAL A 290 -7.95 5.03 11.74
CA VAL A 290 -8.64 4.26 10.69
C VAL A 290 -9.95 3.67 11.24
N LYS A 291 -9.94 3.07 12.43
CA LYS A 291 -11.16 2.50 13.02
C LYS A 291 -12.25 3.55 13.16
N ASP A 292 -11.93 4.73 13.67
CA ASP A 292 -12.88 5.81 13.92
C ASP A 292 -13.42 6.40 12.62
N LYS A 293 -12.57 6.60 11.60
CA LYS A 293 -13.00 6.95 10.24
C LYS A 293 -14.07 5.99 9.72
N TYR A 294 -13.83 4.67 9.82
CA TYR A 294 -14.74 3.65 9.29
C TYR A 294 -15.88 3.25 10.26
N ARG A 295 -15.99 3.89 11.44
CA ARG A 295 -17.18 3.78 12.31
C ARG A 295 -18.36 4.59 11.78
N ASP A 296 -18.08 5.58 10.94
CA ASP A 296 -19.06 6.49 10.37
C ASP A 296 -20.10 5.73 9.50
N ALA A 297 -21.33 6.25 9.47
CA ALA A 297 -22.42 5.73 8.65
C ALA A 297 -22.11 5.75 7.15
N ARG A 298 -21.29 6.70 6.66
CA ARG A 298 -20.81 6.73 5.26
C ARG A 298 -20.06 5.46 4.87
N TRP A 299 -19.46 4.80 5.86
CA TRP A 299 -18.71 3.54 5.73
C TRP A 299 -19.50 2.33 6.23
N LEU A 300 -20.80 2.48 6.45
CA LEU A 300 -21.70 1.43 6.95
C LEU A 300 -21.23 0.80 8.27
N GLY A 301 -20.42 1.55 9.05
CA GLY A 301 -19.80 1.05 10.27
C GLY A 301 -18.88 -0.16 10.03
N ALA A 302 -18.15 -0.20 8.91
CA ALA A 302 -17.28 -1.31 8.52
C ALA A 302 -16.31 -1.74 9.63
N SER A 303 -15.76 -0.80 10.40
CA SER A 303 -14.84 -1.12 11.50
C SER A 303 -15.51 -1.76 12.73
N ARG A 304 -16.84 -1.75 12.81
CA ARG A 304 -17.63 -2.42 13.86
C ARG A 304 -17.99 -3.85 13.49
N ALA A 305 -17.74 -4.26 12.25
CA ALA A 305 -17.99 -5.63 11.84
C ALA A 305 -17.07 -6.58 12.61
N VAL A 306 -17.64 -7.66 13.13
CA VAL A 306 -16.86 -8.73 13.76
C VAL A 306 -16.04 -9.40 12.66
N PRO A 307 -14.71 -9.50 12.77
CA PRO A 307 -13.90 -10.16 11.75
C PRO A 307 -14.24 -11.65 11.66
N PRO A 308 -14.12 -12.28 10.47
CA PRO A 308 -14.28 -13.72 10.36
C PRO A 308 -13.19 -14.45 11.16
N LEU A 309 -13.48 -15.66 11.66
CA LEU A 309 -12.53 -16.44 12.45
C LEU A 309 -11.41 -17.03 11.58
N ALA A 310 -11.77 -17.48 10.38
CA ALA A 310 -10.87 -18.04 9.39
C ALA A 310 -11.45 -17.79 7.99
N LEU A 311 -10.60 -17.89 6.97
CA LEU A 311 -11.05 -17.91 5.58
C LEU A 311 -11.69 -19.28 5.27
N PRO A 312 -12.70 -19.35 4.38
CA PRO A 312 -13.29 -20.62 3.95
C PRO A 312 -12.25 -21.62 3.42
N GLU A 313 -12.28 -22.87 3.89
CA GLU A 313 -11.28 -23.90 3.56
C GLU A 313 -11.25 -24.25 2.06
N GLY A 314 -12.35 -24.04 1.34
CA GLY A 314 -12.49 -24.32 -0.10
C GLY A 314 -12.05 -23.20 -1.04
N LEU A 315 -11.63 -22.03 -0.53
CA LEU A 315 -11.41 -20.84 -1.36
C LEU A 315 -10.28 -21.00 -2.38
N PHE A 316 -9.31 -21.87 -2.10
CA PHE A 316 -8.14 -22.12 -2.95
C PHE A 316 -7.84 -23.63 -3.06
N GLN A 317 -8.69 -24.36 -3.79
CA GLN A 317 -8.38 -25.74 -4.19
C GLN A 317 -7.13 -25.73 -5.10
N GLY A 318 -5.99 -26.23 -4.59
CA GLY A 318 -4.70 -26.18 -5.30
C GLY A 318 -3.47 -25.94 -4.43
N ARG A 319 -3.62 -25.89 -3.09
CA ARG A 319 -2.51 -25.85 -2.14
C ARG A 319 -1.60 -27.07 -2.35
N GLU A 320 -0.48 -26.92 -3.04
CA GLU A 320 0.66 -27.76 -2.68
C GLU A 320 1.05 -27.33 -1.27
N PRO A 321 1.03 -28.24 -0.27
CA PRO A 321 1.43 -27.88 1.08
C PRO A 321 2.86 -27.36 0.99
N ALA A 322 3.09 -26.16 1.51
CA ALA A 322 4.43 -25.60 1.62
C ALA A 322 5.29 -26.60 2.40
N THR A 323 6.06 -27.44 1.69
CA THR A 323 7.14 -28.21 2.28
C THR A 323 7.99 -27.18 2.98
N LYS A 324 8.05 -27.29 4.31
CA LYS A 324 8.92 -26.51 5.20
C LYS A 324 10.23 -26.27 4.46
N ARG A 325 10.43 -25.07 3.93
CA ARG A 325 11.74 -24.65 3.45
C ARG A 325 12.60 -24.58 4.69
N HIS A 326 13.27 -25.69 5.01
CA HIS A 326 14.37 -25.69 5.94
C HIS A 326 15.38 -24.69 5.39
N LEU A 327 15.41 -23.50 6.00
CA LEU A 327 16.58 -22.63 5.96
C LEU A 327 17.79 -23.51 6.25
N PRO A 328 18.81 -23.55 5.37
CA PRO A 328 20.02 -24.29 5.68
C PRO A 328 20.64 -23.67 6.91
N VAL A 329 20.59 -24.40 8.02
CA VAL A 329 21.36 -24.11 9.22
C VAL A 329 22.83 -24.17 8.79
N ARG A 330 23.46 -23.01 8.65
CA ARG A 330 24.93 -22.94 8.61
C ARG A 330 25.43 -23.39 9.98
N GLY A 331 25.93 -24.62 10.04
CA GLY A 331 26.71 -25.08 11.19
C GLY A 331 28.04 -24.34 11.27
N PRO A 332 28.67 -24.25 12.46
CA PRO A 332 29.92 -23.54 12.63
C PRO A 332 31.09 -24.43 12.18
N ALA A 333 31.90 -23.90 11.27
CA ALA A 333 33.33 -24.22 11.10
C ALA A 333 34.00 -23.06 10.35
#